data_AF-A0AAU9DC82-F1
#
_entry.id   AF-A0AAU9DC82-F1
#
_cell.length_a   1.000
_cell.length_b   1.000
_cell.length_c   1.000
_cell.angle_alpha   90.00
_cell.angle_beta   90.00
_cell.angle_gamma   90.00
#
_symmetry.space_group_name_H-M   'P 1'
#
loop_
_entity.id
_entity.type
_entity.pdbx_description
1 polymer ?
#
loop_
_entity_poly.entity_id
_entity_poly.type
_entity_poly.pdbx_seq_one_letter_code
_entity_poly.pdbx_strand_id
1 'polypeptide(L)'
;MMEYLKSVFKKLDFFFYGNEVKSLTFFSDQDGDRLGDLVYLGNVGIFVDGVNPYFSNFWPDEVDVFNLYAKYNELKRLEKQLDPFVIQTIRTFHSRVYHEQWGLYLADFDEQNSVFIIFQGDQLIVYDRITDNLKQIPLNDLVCYERRESSEWREV
;
A
#
# COMPACT_ATOMS: atom_id res chain seq x y z
N MET A 1 21.56 0.00 -3.04
CA MET A 1 20.66 1.16 -3.08
C MET A 1 19.82 1.19 -4.36
N MET A 2 20.44 1.34 -5.55
CA MET A 2 19.71 1.26 -6.83
C MET A 2 19.04 -0.10 -7.09
N GLU A 3 19.64 -1.20 -6.61
CA GLU A 3 19.04 -2.54 -6.72
C GLU A 3 17.82 -2.75 -5.84
N TYR A 4 17.78 -2.12 -4.66
CA TYR A 4 16.62 -2.16 -3.77
C TYR A 4 15.43 -1.47 -4.42
N LEU A 5 15.62 -0.24 -4.93
CA LEU A 5 14.57 0.49 -5.64
C LEU A 5 14.09 -0.27 -6.88
N LYS A 6 15.01 -0.88 -7.66
CA LYS A 6 14.63 -1.76 -8.78
C LYS A 6 13.75 -2.93 -8.33
N SER A 7 14.03 -3.53 -7.17
CA SER A 7 13.21 -4.59 -6.59
C SER A 7 11.84 -4.08 -6.18
N VAL A 8 11.77 -2.93 -5.50
CA VAL A 8 10.51 -2.26 -5.13
C VAL A 8 9.67 -1.96 -6.36
N PHE A 9 10.23 -1.31 -7.37
CA PHE A 9 9.54 -0.96 -8.62
C PHE A 9 8.94 -2.17 -9.31
N LYS A 10 9.71 -3.27 -9.45
CA LYS A 10 9.21 -4.52 -10.03
C LYS A 10 8.03 -5.10 -9.25
N LYS A 11 8.09 -5.06 -7.92
CA LYS A 11 6.98 -5.52 -7.07
C LYS A 11 5.76 -4.64 -7.26
N LEU A 12 5.93 -3.32 -7.24
CA LEU A 12 4.82 -2.38 -7.39
C LEU A 12 4.15 -2.52 -8.78
N ASP A 13 4.94 -2.66 -9.84
CA ASP A 13 4.41 -2.95 -11.18
C ASP A 13 3.64 -4.28 -11.20
N PHE A 14 4.21 -5.34 -10.63
CA PHE A 14 3.58 -6.67 -10.63
C PHE A 14 2.28 -6.70 -9.82
N PHE A 15 2.27 -6.10 -8.63
CA PHE A 15 1.17 -6.20 -7.68
C PHE A 15 0.08 -5.16 -7.89
N PHE A 16 0.37 -4.00 -8.48
CA PHE A 16 -0.59 -2.90 -8.53
C PHE A 16 -0.89 -2.38 -9.92
N TYR A 17 0.11 -2.28 -10.81
CA TYR A 17 -0.11 -1.61 -12.09
C TYR A 17 -1.13 -2.36 -12.96
N GLY A 18 -2.17 -1.65 -13.39
CA GLY A 18 -3.26 -2.21 -14.20
C GLY A 18 -4.28 -3.04 -13.40
N ASN A 19 -4.11 -3.19 -12.08
CA ASN A 19 -5.10 -3.87 -11.25
C ASN A 19 -6.29 -2.96 -10.95
N GLU A 20 -7.49 -3.54 -10.99
CA GLU A 20 -8.71 -2.87 -10.58
C GLU A 20 -8.89 -2.98 -9.06
N VAL A 21 -9.12 -1.84 -8.42
CA VAL A 21 -9.44 -1.74 -7.00
C VAL A 21 -10.89 -1.30 -6.85
N LYS A 22 -11.67 -2.11 -6.16
CA LYS A 22 -13.09 -1.85 -5.84
C LYS A 22 -13.37 -1.74 -4.34
N SER A 23 -12.44 -2.18 -3.50
CA SER A 23 -12.60 -2.17 -2.06
C SER A 23 -11.27 -2.17 -1.32
N LEU A 24 -11.32 -1.70 -0.07
CA LEU A 24 -10.30 -1.89 0.94
C LEU A 24 -10.80 -2.95 1.93
N THR A 25 -9.99 -3.96 2.21
CA THR A 25 -10.31 -4.95 3.24
C THR A 25 -9.33 -4.81 4.39
N PHE A 26 -9.87 -4.56 5.57
CA PHE A 26 -9.16 -4.57 6.85
C PHE A 26 -9.48 -5.86 7.60
N PHE A 27 -8.69 -6.15 8.62
CA PHE A 27 -8.91 -7.29 9.49
C PHE A 27 -9.04 -6.83 10.93
N SER A 28 -9.82 -7.55 11.73
CA SER A 28 -9.80 -7.46 13.19
C SER A 28 -9.49 -8.82 13.80
N ASP A 29 -8.91 -8.81 14.99
CA ASP A 29 -8.62 -10.01 15.75
C ASP A 29 -9.89 -10.56 16.47
N GLN A 30 -9.68 -11.55 17.33
CA GLN A 30 -10.74 -12.17 18.12
C GLN A 30 -11.47 -11.19 19.06
N ASP A 31 -10.77 -10.15 19.54
CA ASP A 31 -11.28 -9.15 20.48
C ASP A 31 -12.00 -7.99 19.75
N GLY A 32 -11.91 -7.97 18.42
CA GLY A 32 -12.52 -6.95 17.57
C GLY A 32 -11.61 -5.75 17.33
N ASP A 33 -10.35 -5.82 17.78
CA ASP A 33 -9.37 -4.78 17.54
C ASP A 33 -8.87 -4.87 16.10
N ARG A 34 -8.88 -3.74 15.40
CA ARG A 34 -8.42 -3.67 14.01
C ARG A 34 -6.91 -3.91 13.96
N LEU A 35 -6.50 -4.82 13.07
CA LEU A 35 -5.11 -4.99 12.68
C LEU A 35 -4.66 -3.74 11.92
N GLY A 36 -3.74 -3.00 12.52
CA GLY A 36 -3.19 -1.79 11.92
C GLY A 36 -2.04 -2.04 10.97
N ASP A 37 -1.48 -3.25 10.94
CA ASP A 37 -0.31 -3.65 10.14
C ASP A 37 -0.69 -4.24 8.77
N LEU A 38 -1.98 -4.43 8.48
CA LEU A 38 -2.48 -5.09 7.27
C LEU A 38 -3.63 -4.34 6.61
N VAL A 39 -3.54 -4.18 5.29
CA VAL A 39 -4.68 -3.77 4.45
C VAL A 39 -4.63 -4.48 3.11
N TYR A 40 -5.79 -4.88 2.59
CA TYR A 40 -5.92 -5.39 1.23
C TYR A 40 -6.57 -4.34 0.33
N LEU A 41 -6.04 -4.18 -0.88
CA LEU A 41 -6.62 -3.39 -1.96
C LEU A 41 -7.09 -4.35 -3.04
N GLY A 42 -8.40 -4.53 -3.17
CA GLY A 42 -8.92 -5.64 -3.95
C GLY A 42 -8.42 -6.98 -3.38
N ASN A 43 -7.57 -7.68 -4.15
CA ASN A 43 -6.96 -8.95 -3.76
C ASN A 43 -5.49 -8.83 -3.32
N VAL A 44 -4.91 -7.63 -3.27
CA VAL A 44 -3.50 -7.42 -2.96
C VAL A 44 -3.36 -6.96 -1.51
N GLY A 45 -2.79 -7.83 -0.67
CA GLY A 45 -2.44 -7.51 0.71
C GLY A 45 -1.13 -6.74 0.81
N ILE A 46 -1.14 -5.68 1.62
CA ILE A 46 0.01 -4.91 2.06
C ILE A 46 0.14 -5.11 3.55
N PHE A 47 1.28 -5.65 3.96
CA PHE A 47 1.59 -5.95 5.35
C PHE A 47 2.88 -5.26 5.78
N VAL A 48 2.93 -4.65 6.95
CA VAL A 48 4.13 -4.01 7.49
C VAL A 48 4.54 -4.68 8.80
N ASP A 49 5.75 -5.22 8.82
CA ASP A 49 6.41 -5.75 10.02
C ASP A 49 7.88 -5.28 9.98
N GLY A 50 8.06 -4.01 10.32
CA GLY A 50 9.34 -3.30 10.25
C GLY A 50 9.48 -2.39 9.03
N VAL A 51 10.70 -2.33 8.48
CA VAL A 51 11.14 -1.23 7.60
C VAL A 51 10.50 -1.22 6.21
N ASN A 52 10.13 -2.39 5.67
CA ASN A 52 9.64 -2.50 4.30
C ASN A 52 8.34 -3.31 4.26
N PRO A 53 7.37 -2.88 3.45
CA PRO A 53 6.13 -3.62 3.29
C PRO A 53 6.35 -4.93 2.54
N TYR A 54 5.53 -5.91 2.89
CA TYR A 54 5.34 -7.16 2.17
C TYR A 54 4.05 -7.09 1.35
N PHE A 55 4.07 -7.75 0.19
CA PHE A 55 2.95 -7.78 -0.75
C PHE A 55 2.58 -9.22 -1.07
N SER A 56 1.29 -9.50 -1.20
CA SER A 56 0.80 -10.82 -1.61
C SER A 56 -0.60 -10.74 -2.22
N ASN A 57 -0.91 -11.67 -3.13
CA ASN A 57 -2.25 -11.85 -3.69
C ASN A 57 -3.03 -12.99 -3.01
N PHE A 58 -2.44 -13.63 -2.01
CA PHE A 58 -3.10 -14.66 -1.21
C PHE A 58 -3.80 -14.02 -0.03
N TRP A 59 -5.04 -14.42 0.23
CA TRP A 59 -5.71 -14.14 1.48
C TRP A 59 -5.09 -14.96 2.62
N PRO A 60 -5.14 -14.48 3.88
CA PRO A 60 -4.59 -15.23 5.02
C PRO A 60 -5.19 -16.64 5.15
N ASP A 61 -6.48 -16.77 4.85
CA ASP A 61 -7.22 -18.03 4.93
C ASP A 61 -6.85 -19.03 3.80
N GLU A 62 -6.22 -18.55 2.72
CA GLU A 62 -5.76 -19.40 1.60
C GLU A 62 -4.32 -19.87 1.84
N VAL A 63 -3.43 -18.91 2.06
CA VAL A 63 -2.02 -19.10 2.39
C VAL A 63 -1.64 -17.97 3.34
N ASP A 64 -1.35 -18.30 4.59
CA ASP A 64 -0.96 -17.33 5.61
C ASP A 64 0.49 -16.84 5.40
N VAL A 65 0.70 -16.12 4.31
CA VAL A 65 2.01 -15.59 3.89
C VAL A 65 2.59 -14.58 4.87
N PHE A 66 1.74 -13.95 5.68
CA PHE A 66 2.13 -12.93 6.66
C PHE A 66 2.24 -13.50 8.08
N ASN A 67 1.97 -14.80 8.27
CA ASN A 67 1.97 -15.49 9.56
C ASN A 67 1.02 -14.84 10.59
N LEU A 68 -0.15 -14.37 10.15
CA LEU A 68 -1.14 -13.76 11.02
C LEU A 68 -1.70 -14.77 12.02
N TYR A 69 -1.88 -16.03 11.65
CA TYR A 69 -2.38 -17.08 12.55
C TYR A 69 -1.34 -17.54 13.58
N ALA A 70 -0.08 -17.11 13.45
CA ALA A 70 0.90 -17.25 14.53
C ALA A 70 0.70 -16.19 15.63
N LYS A 71 0.02 -15.07 15.31
CA LYS A 71 -0.23 -13.94 16.23
C LYS A 71 -1.69 -13.91 16.72
N TYR A 72 -2.65 -14.29 15.88
CA TYR A 72 -4.08 -14.13 16.10
C TYR A 72 -4.81 -15.47 15.98
N ASN A 73 -5.79 -15.72 16.85
CA ASN A 73 -6.57 -16.96 16.82
C ASN A 73 -7.69 -16.91 15.78
N GLU A 74 -8.25 -15.74 15.54
CA GLU A 74 -9.34 -15.49 14.59
C GLU A 74 -9.06 -14.20 13.83
N LEU A 75 -9.43 -14.18 12.55
CA LEU A 75 -9.36 -12.99 11.70
C LEU A 75 -10.76 -12.73 11.13
N LYS A 76 -11.29 -11.54 11.38
CA LYS A 76 -12.58 -11.08 10.83
C LYS A 76 -12.33 -10.02 9.78
N ARG A 77 -12.93 -10.19 8.60
CA ARG A 77 -12.81 -9.25 7.47
C ARG A 77 -13.76 -8.06 7.66
N LEU A 78 -13.24 -6.86 7.44
CA LEU A 78 -13.97 -5.60 7.43
C LEU A 78 -13.76 -4.92 6.08
N GLU A 79 -14.77 -4.95 5.22
CA GLU A 79 -14.65 -4.44 3.85
C GLU A 79 -15.30 -3.05 3.70
N LYS A 80 -14.53 -2.12 3.13
CA LYS A 80 -14.98 -0.78 2.73
C LYS A 80 -15.02 -0.73 1.20
N GLN A 81 -16.21 -0.51 0.64
CA GLN A 81 -16.38 -0.34 -0.81
C GLN A 81 -15.83 1.03 -1.28
N LEU A 82 -15.25 1.04 -2.47
CA LEU A 82 -14.77 2.23 -3.17
C LEU A 82 -15.50 2.38 -4.50
N ASP A 83 -15.39 3.56 -5.13
CA ASP A 83 -15.70 3.66 -6.55
C ASP A 83 -14.61 2.89 -7.31
N PRO A 84 -14.96 1.91 -8.16
CA PRO A 84 -13.95 1.07 -8.82
C PRO A 84 -13.02 1.89 -9.72
N PHE A 85 -11.73 1.61 -9.64
CA PHE A 85 -10.73 2.28 -10.48
C PHE A 85 -9.57 1.35 -10.82
N VAL A 86 -8.96 1.56 -11.99
CA VAL A 86 -7.75 0.84 -12.41
C VAL A 86 -6.53 1.65 -12.03
N ILE A 87 -5.57 1.03 -11.35
CA ILE A 87 -4.33 1.70 -10.95
C ILE A 87 -3.47 1.96 -12.19
N GLN A 88 -3.32 3.24 -12.56
CA GLN A 88 -2.49 3.68 -13.69
C GLN A 88 -1.40 4.67 -13.26
N THR A 89 -1.53 5.22 -12.06
CA THR A 89 -0.54 6.09 -11.41
C THR A 89 -0.10 5.43 -10.10
N ILE A 90 1.21 5.19 -9.97
CA ILE A 90 1.82 4.73 -8.72
C ILE A 90 2.89 5.74 -8.31
N ARG A 91 2.84 6.20 -7.07
CA ARG A 91 3.97 6.92 -6.45
C ARG A 91 4.42 6.21 -5.19
N THR A 92 5.72 6.01 -5.04
CA THR A 92 6.33 5.50 -3.82
C THR A 92 7.23 6.57 -3.22
N PHE A 93 7.11 6.74 -1.91
CA PHE A 93 7.83 7.77 -1.16
C PHE A 93 8.91 7.10 -0.32
N HIS A 94 10.13 7.61 -0.37
CA HIS A 94 11.28 7.04 0.35
C HIS A 94 12.01 8.10 1.16
N SER A 95 12.47 7.75 2.36
CA SER A 95 13.35 8.64 3.12
C SER A 95 14.66 8.88 2.36
N ARG A 96 15.08 10.15 2.22
CA ARG A 96 16.41 10.50 1.69
C ARG A 96 17.55 9.96 2.55
N VAL A 97 17.32 9.88 3.86
CA VAL A 97 18.35 9.55 4.86
C VAL A 97 18.42 8.05 5.11
N TYR A 98 17.26 7.41 5.29
CA TYR A 98 17.19 5.99 5.69
C TYR A 98 16.88 5.06 4.51
N HIS A 99 16.48 5.60 3.36
CA HIS A 99 16.06 4.84 2.16
C HIS A 99 14.89 3.87 2.39
N GLU A 100 14.20 4.00 3.51
CA GLU A 100 13.02 3.22 3.87
C GLU A 100 11.81 3.71 3.07
N GLN A 101 10.94 2.77 2.70
CA GLN A 101 9.70 3.13 2.05
C GLN A 101 8.76 3.75 3.09
N TRP A 102 8.31 4.97 2.84
CA TRP A 102 7.47 5.74 3.73
C TRP A 102 5.99 5.62 3.38
N GLY A 103 5.67 5.41 2.10
CA GLY A 103 4.29 5.26 1.68
C GLY A 103 4.12 4.96 0.21
N LEU A 104 2.86 4.69 -0.14
CA LEU A 104 2.43 4.29 -1.47
C LEU A 104 1.15 5.04 -1.83
N TYR A 105 1.17 5.69 -2.99
CA TYR A 105 0.01 6.32 -3.61
C TYR A 105 -0.37 5.55 -4.87
N LEU A 106 -1.63 5.18 -4.97
CA LEU A 106 -2.20 4.40 -6.06
C LEU A 106 -3.43 5.14 -6.57
N ALA A 107 -3.49 5.43 -7.86
CA ALA A 107 -4.59 6.18 -8.43
C ALA A 107 -4.92 5.76 -9.87
N ASP A 108 -6.10 6.14 -10.31
CA ASP A 108 -6.44 6.16 -11.74
C ASP A 108 -5.59 7.19 -12.50
N PHE A 109 -5.78 7.23 -13.83
CA PHE A 109 -5.02 8.10 -14.71
C PHE A 109 -5.20 9.59 -14.38
N ASP A 110 -6.44 10.02 -14.13
CA ASP A 110 -6.79 11.41 -13.82
C ASP A 110 -6.65 11.75 -12.33
N GLU A 111 -6.22 10.78 -11.51
CA GLU A 111 -6.06 10.88 -10.06
C GLU A 111 -7.34 11.25 -9.29
N GLN A 112 -8.52 10.99 -9.86
CA GLN A 112 -9.83 11.24 -9.23
C GLN A 112 -10.15 10.19 -8.17
N ASN A 113 -9.78 8.93 -8.45
CA ASN A 113 -9.88 7.83 -7.51
C ASN A 113 -8.48 7.43 -7.09
N SER A 114 -8.25 7.45 -5.79
CA SER A 114 -6.93 7.18 -5.24
C SER A 114 -6.99 6.56 -3.86
N VAL A 115 -5.91 5.86 -3.52
CA VAL A 115 -5.61 5.36 -2.19
C VAL A 115 -4.19 5.77 -1.84
N PHE A 116 -4.02 6.36 -0.66
CA PHE A 116 -2.73 6.67 -0.10
C PHE A 116 -2.50 5.90 1.18
N ILE A 117 -1.34 5.25 1.28
CA ILE A 117 -0.98 4.39 2.39
C ILE A 117 0.35 4.89 2.94
N ILE A 118 0.35 5.24 4.22
CA ILE A 118 1.54 5.66 4.96
C ILE A 118 1.99 4.49 5.83
N PHE A 119 3.29 4.21 5.79
CA PHE A 119 3.96 3.24 6.63
C PHE A 119 4.56 3.97 7.84
N GLN A 120 3.97 3.77 9.02
CA GLN A 120 4.41 4.41 10.26
C GLN A 120 4.75 3.35 11.30
N GLY A 121 6.03 2.96 11.36
CA GLY A 121 6.49 1.90 12.25
C GLY A 121 5.91 0.55 11.81
N ASP A 122 5.11 -0.07 12.67
CA ASP A 122 4.37 -1.31 12.42
C ASP A 122 2.90 -1.05 12.02
N GLN A 123 2.54 0.19 11.67
CA GLN A 123 1.16 0.59 11.37
C GLN A 123 1.00 1.15 9.95
N LEU A 124 -0.20 0.96 9.40
CA LEU A 124 -0.68 1.46 8.13
C LEU A 124 -1.77 2.50 8.34
N ILE A 125 -1.52 3.71 7.84
CA ILE A 125 -2.56 4.75 7.75
C ILE A 125 -3.04 4.83 6.30
N VAL A 126 -4.33 4.61 6.09
CA VAL A 126 -4.94 4.50 4.76
C VAL A 126 -5.93 5.64 4.54
N TYR A 127 -5.78 6.36 3.44
CA TYR A 127 -6.68 7.41 2.98
C TYR A 127 -7.20 7.06 1.58
N ASP A 128 -8.51 7.02 1.40
CA ASP A 128 -9.16 6.95 0.08
C ASP A 128 -9.63 8.33 -0.37
N ARG A 129 -9.45 8.63 -1.66
CA ARG A 129 -9.69 9.93 -2.30
C ARG A 129 -8.97 11.07 -1.61
N ILE A 130 -7.83 11.47 -2.17
CA ILE A 130 -7.08 12.61 -1.65
C ILE A 130 -7.79 13.92 -2.04
N THR A 131 -8.74 14.33 -1.22
CA THR A 131 -9.17 15.73 -1.14
C THR A 131 -8.30 16.43 -0.08
N ASP A 132 -7.42 17.33 -0.51
CA ASP A 132 -6.71 18.35 0.28
C ASP A 132 -5.69 17.93 1.37
N ASN A 133 -5.63 16.68 1.79
CA ASN A 133 -4.82 16.26 2.96
C ASN A 133 -3.33 16.00 2.69
N LEU A 134 -2.88 15.90 1.43
CA LEU A 134 -1.44 15.71 1.13
C LEU A 134 -0.57 16.88 1.60
N LYS A 135 -1.14 18.09 1.75
CA LYS A 135 -0.41 19.28 2.21
C LYS A 135 0.11 19.16 3.64
N GLN A 136 -0.36 18.18 4.42
CA GLN A 136 0.07 17.95 5.80
C GLN A 136 1.20 16.92 5.90
N ILE A 137 1.53 16.23 4.80
CA ILE A 137 2.58 15.22 4.80
C ILE A 137 3.93 15.92 4.60
N PRO A 138 4.90 15.74 5.52
CA PRO A 138 6.21 16.36 5.40
C PRO A 138 7.01 15.67 4.29
N LEU A 139 6.76 16.08 3.05
CA LEU A 139 7.42 15.56 1.85
C LEU A 139 8.88 16.04 1.70
N ASN A 140 9.31 17.02 2.49
CA ASN A 140 10.59 17.71 2.30
C ASN A 140 11.82 16.79 2.43
N ASP A 141 11.72 15.74 3.24
CA ASP A 141 12.80 14.76 3.46
C ASP A 141 12.60 13.47 2.66
N LEU A 142 11.59 13.43 1.81
CA LEU A 142 11.25 12.27 0.99
C LEU A 142 11.72 12.47 -0.45
N VAL A 143 12.01 11.34 -1.10
CA VAL A 143 12.14 11.23 -2.55
C VAL A 143 10.89 10.54 -3.06
N CYS A 144 10.26 11.10 -4.07
CA CYS A 144 9.12 10.51 -4.73
C CYS A 144 9.57 9.85 -6.04
N TYR A 145 9.22 8.58 -6.21
CA TYR A 145 9.33 7.91 -7.50
C TYR A 145 7.94 7.66 -8.05
N GLU A 146 7.73 8.04 -9.31
CA GLU A 146 6.46 7.96 -10.01
C GLU A 146 6.54 7.01 -11.20
N ARG A 147 5.46 6.25 -11.40
CA ARG A 147 5.14 5.44 -12.57
C ARG A 147 3.76 5.86 -13.08
N ARG A 148 3.67 6.29 -14.35
CA ARG A 148 2.42 6.62 -15.06
C ARG A 148 2.37 5.92 -16.40
N GLU A 149 1.16 5.66 -16.93
CA GLU A 149 0.88 5.24 -18.32
C GLU A 149 2.10 5.03 -19.23
N SER A 150 2.49 3.76 -19.44
CA SER A 150 3.61 3.36 -20.32
C SER A 150 4.99 4.03 -20.08
N SER A 151 5.16 4.82 -19.01
CA SER A 151 6.44 5.40 -18.60
C SER A 151 7.28 4.40 -17.81
N GLU A 152 8.60 4.54 -17.87
CA GLU A 152 9.46 3.97 -16.84
C GLU A 152 9.29 4.74 -15.51
N TRP A 153 9.77 4.13 -14.43
CA TRP A 153 9.86 4.80 -13.13
C TRP A 153 10.81 5.99 -13.20
N ARG A 154 10.40 7.13 -12.65
CA ARG A 154 11.20 8.35 -12.58
C ARG A 154 11.08 9.03 -11.21
N GLU A 155 12.12 9.74 -10.82
CA GLU A 155 12.06 10.65 -9.67
C GLU A 155 11.28 11.91 -10.04
N VAL A 156 10.44 12.43 -9.13
CA VAL A 156 9.63 13.64 -9.32
C VAL A 156 9.74 14.61 -8.15
#